data_AF-A0A6I1ZHD5-F1
#
_entry.id   AF-A0A6I1ZHD5-F1
#
_cell.length_a   1.000
_cell.length_b   1.000
_cell.length_c   1.000
_cell.angle_alpha   90.00
_cell.angle_beta   90.00
_cell.angle_gamma   90.00
#
_symmetry.space_group_name_H-M   'P 1'
#
loop_
_entity.id
_entity.type
_entity.pdbx_description
1 polymer ?
#
loop_
_entity_poly.entity_id
_entity_poly.type
_entity_poly.pdbx_seq_one_letter_code
_entity_poly.pdbx_strand_id
1 'polypeptide(L)'
;MIQQLDELKTKALQELGQIQDGKELESWRVRYLGKKSSLTSILRSLATLPLEERKSAGARANQVKADLESELQEKEPALREARLVSGTQKEILDTSLPGRPLPNGRLHPITQTLNEILNIFVSMGFQIA
;
A
#
# COMPACT_ATOMS: atom_id res chain seq x y z
N MET A 1 -16.43 19.48 -29.16
CA MET A 1 -16.46 18.18 -28.44
C MET A 1 -15.08 17.55 -28.27
N ILE A 2 -14.31 17.33 -29.33
CA ILE A 2 -12.97 16.73 -29.22
C ILE A 2 -12.04 17.58 -28.33
N GLN A 3 -12.05 18.90 -28.53
CA GLN A 3 -11.27 19.85 -27.72
C GLN A 3 -11.67 19.84 -26.23
N GLN A 4 -12.96 19.68 -25.93
CA GLN A 4 -13.47 19.57 -24.55
C GLN A 4 -13.05 18.26 -23.87
N LEU A 5 -12.90 17.17 -24.64
CA LEU A 5 -12.39 15.89 -24.15
C LEU A 5 -10.89 15.98 -23.81
N ASP A 6 -10.11 16.67 -24.65
CA ASP A 6 -8.68 16.88 -24.41
C ASP A 6 -8.41 17.83 -23.22
N GLU A 7 -9.22 18.88 -23.07
CA GLU A 7 -9.20 19.75 -21.88
C GLU A 7 -9.57 18.99 -20.59
N LEU A 8 -10.58 18.12 -20.67
CA LEU A 8 -10.94 17.25 -19.54
C LEU A 8 -9.81 16.29 -19.18
N LYS A 9 -9.17 15.67 -20.19
CA LYS A 9 -8.04 14.76 -19.99
C LYS A 9 -6.88 15.47 -19.28
N THR A 10 -6.47 16.62 -19.81
CA THR A 10 -5.34 17.40 -19.24
C THR A 10 -5.62 17.84 -17.82
N LYS A 11 -6.83 18.35 -17.54
CA LYS A 11 -7.23 18.72 -16.18
C LYS A 11 -7.27 17.53 -15.21
N ALA A 12 -7.83 16.41 -15.66
CA ALA A 12 -7.91 15.20 -14.85
C ALA A 12 -6.51 14.66 -14.52
N LEU A 13 -5.59 14.62 -15.48
CA LEU A 13 -4.19 14.20 -15.26
C LEU A 13 -3.43 15.15 -14.32
N GLN A 14 -3.64 16.46 -14.44
CA GLN A 14 -3.05 17.44 -13.51
C GLN A 14 -3.56 17.25 -12.09
N GLU A 15 -4.88 17.10 -11.90
CA GLU A 15 -5.45 16.83 -10.59
C GLU A 15 -4.95 15.48 -10.03
N LEU A 16 -4.86 14.43 -10.85
CA LEU A 16 -4.33 13.12 -10.44
C LEU A 16 -2.87 13.20 -9.96
N GLY A 17 -2.06 14.03 -10.62
CA GLY A 17 -0.67 14.27 -10.25
C GLY A 17 -0.51 14.88 -8.85
N GLN A 18 -1.45 15.72 -8.42
CA GLN A 18 -1.42 16.42 -7.13
C GLN A 18 -1.96 15.61 -5.95
N ILE A 19 -2.71 14.54 -6.21
CA ILE A 19 -3.34 13.71 -5.18
C ILE A 19 -2.29 12.94 -4.36
N GLN A 20 -2.41 13.05 -3.04
CA GLN A 20 -1.52 12.38 -2.07
C GLN A 20 -2.26 11.46 -1.09
N ASP A 21 -3.60 11.52 -1.06
CA ASP A 21 -4.44 10.68 -0.21
C ASP A 21 -5.28 9.70 -1.04
N GLY A 22 -5.42 8.46 -0.56
CA GLY A 22 -6.36 7.50 -1.15
C GLY A 22 -7.83 7.96 -1.14
N LYS A 23 -8.24 8.81 -0.16
CA LYS A 23 -9.58 9.42 -0.16
C LYS A 23 -9.77 10.41 -1.32
N GLU A 24 -8.73 11.20 -1.59
CA GLU A 24 -8.72 12.14 -2.71
C GLU A 24 -8.71 11.38 -4.04
N LEU A 25 -7.95 10.29 -4.15
CA LEU A 25 -7.93 9.42 -5.34
C LEU A 25 -9.33 8.86 -5.64
N GLU A 26 -10.04 8.38 -4.62
CA GLU A 26 -11.41 7.88 -4.79
C GLU A 26 -12.39 8.98 -5.17
N SER A 27 -12.25 10.18 -4.59
CA SER A 27 -13.07 11.34 -4.96
C SER A 27 -12.86 11.75 -6.43
N TRP A 28 -11.61 11.69 -6.91
CA TRP A 28 -11.24 11.96 -8.29
C TRP A 28 -11.84 10.91 -9.22
N ARG A 29 -11.74 9.62 -8.86
CA ARG A 29 -12.36 8.52 -9.62
C ARG A 29 -13.85 8.73 -9.79
N VAL A 30 -14.56 9.09 -8.72
CA VAL A 30 -16.01 9.36 -8.77
C VAL A 30 -16.32 10.59 -9.64
N ARG A 31 -15.51 11.65 -9.55
CA ARG A 31 -15.70 12.90 -10.29
C ARG A 31 -15.55 12.73 -11.81
N TYR A 32 -14.56 11.95 -12.26
CA TYR A 32 -14.21 11.82 -13.69
C TYR A 32 -14.69 10.51 -14.33
N LEU A 33 -14.66 9.40 -13.60
CA LEU A 33 -15.05 8.06 -14.11
C LEU A 33 -16.40 7.56 -13.55
N GLY A 34 -17.03 8.29 -12.63
CA GLY A 34 -18.32 7.91 -12.05
C GLY A 34 -19.51 8.04 -13.00
N LYS A 35 -20.65 7.43 -12.63
CA LYS A 35 -21.90 7.41 -13.44
C LYS A 35 -22.50 8.78 -13.75
N LYS A 36 -22.14 9.82 -12.99
CA LYS A 36 -22.57 11.22 -13.18
C LYS A 36 -21.40 12.13 -13.60
N SER A 37 -20.30 11.57 -14.09
CA SER A 37 -19.12 12.35 -14.45
C SER A 37 -19.33 13.19 -15.70
N SER A 38 -18.49 14.22 -15.85
CA SER A 38 -18.37 15.02 -17.06
C SER A 38 -18.13 14.16 -18.30
N LEU A 39 -17.28 13.12 -18.18
CA LEU A 39 -17.03 12.15 -19.25
C LEU A 39 -18.30 11.38 -19.64
N THR A 40 -19.07 10.91 -18.66
CA THR A 40 -20.31 10.16 -18.90
C THR A 40 -21.41 11.05 -19.51
N SER A 41 -21.44 12.33 -19.13
CA SER A 41 -22.34 13.32 -19.74
C SER A 41 -22.01 13.56 -21.22
N ILE A 42 -20.71 13.68 -21.55
CA ILE A 42 -20.24 13.79 -22.93
C ILE A 42 -20.55 12.51 -23.73
N LEU A 43 -20.35 11.33 -23.13
CA LEU A 43 -20.71 10.07 -23.78
C LEU A 43 -22.21 9.95 -24.07
N ARG A 44 -23.08 10.51 -23.21
CA ARG A 44 -24.53 10.55 -23.48
C ARG A 44 -24.91 11.53 -24.58
N SER A 45 -24.24 12.69 -24.67
CA SER A 45 -24.51 13.67 -25.72
C SER A 45 -23.97 13.25 -27.11
N LEU A 46 -23.14 12.22 -27.19
CA LEU A 46 -22.80 11.58 -28.48
C LEU A 46 -24.01 10.96 -29.18
N ALA A 47 -25.05 10.56 -28.43
CA ALA A 47 -26.26 9.92 -28.96
C ALA A 47 -27.15 10.86 -29.81
N THR A 48 -26.85 12.16 -29.83
CA THR A 48 -27.54 13.16 -30.66
C THR A 48 -26.78 13.55 -31.93
N LEU A 49 -25.55 13.07 -32.15
CA LEU A 49 -24.72 13.45 -33.30
C LEU A 49 -24.89 12.55 -34.54
N PRO A 50 -24.58 13.06 -35.76
CA PRO A 50 -24.52 12.27 -37.00
C PRO A 50 -23.50 11.13 -36.92
N LEU A 51 -23.71 10.06 -37.71
CA LEU A 51 -22.97 8.79 -37.63
C LEU A 51 -21.43 8.94 -37.77
N GLU A 52 -20.99 9.85 -38.66
CA GLU A 52 -19.59 10.17 -38.94
C GLU A 52 -18.90 10.83 -37.73
N GLU A 53 -19.48 11.89 -37.18
CA GLU A 53 -18.95 12.63 -36.03
C GLU A 53 -19.05 11.82 -34.73
N ARG A 54 -20.09 10.97 -34.62
CA ARG A 54 -20.24 10.04 -33.48
C ARG A 54 -19.12 9.02 -33.42
N LYS A 55 -18.63 8.53 -34.57
CA LYS A 55 -17.52 7.57 -34.65
C LYS A 55 -16.21 8.17 -34.13
N SER A 56 -15.84 9.34 -34.62
CA SER A 56 -14.57 10.00 -34.23
C SER A 56 -14.59 10.45 -32.78
N ALA A 57 -15.67 11.10 -32.33
CA ALA A 57 -15.80 11.59 -30.97
C ALA A 57 -15.99 10.45 -29.95
N GLY A 58 -16.69 9.36 -30.32
CA GLY A 58 -16.82 8.18 -29.47
C GLY A 58 -15.52 7.40 -29.30
N ALA A 59 -14.75 7.23 -30.38
CA ALA A 59 -13.41 6.63 -30.32
C ALA A 59 -12.49 7.44 -29.38
N ARG A 60 -12.49 8.77 -29.51
CA ARG A 60 -11.69 9.65 -28.65
C ARG A 60 -12.14 9.59 -27.19
N ALA A 61 -13.45 9.58 -26.92
CA ALA A 61 -13.97 9.50 -25.55
C ALA A 61 -13.61 8.18 -24.86
N ASN A 62 -13.67 7.06 -25.59
CA ASN A 62 -13.24 5.76 -25.07
C ASN A 62 -11.73 5.71 -24.83
N GLN A 63 -10.94 6.33 -25.70
CA GLN A 63 -9.48 6.42 -25.51
C GLN A 63 -9.14 7.25 -24.26
N VAL A 64 -9.77 8.42 -24.08
CA VAL A 64 -9.60 9.23 -22.87
C VAL A 64 -10.01 8.45 -21.62
N LYS A 65 -11.09 7.67 -21.68
CA LYS A 65 -11.51 6.80 -20.57
C LYS A 65 -10.45 5.78 -20.20
N ALA A 66 -9.91 5.08 -21.20
CA ALA A 66 -8.88 4.06 -21.02
C ALA A 66 -7.59 4.67 -20.45
N ASP A 67 -7.16 5.84 -20.96
CA ASP A 67 -5.99 6.55 -20.47
C ASP A 67 -6.15 6.92 -18.98
N LEU A 68 -7.31 7.46 -18.59
CA LEU A 68 -7.58 7.82 -17.19
C LEU A 68 -7.70 6.61 -16.26
N GLU A 69 -8.22 5.48 -16.75
CA GLU A 69 -8.27 4.23 -16.00
C GLU A 69 -6.87 3.65 -15.79
N SER A 70 -6.02 3.68 -16.83
CA SER A 70 -4.62 3.23 -16.75
C SER A 70 -3.84 4.05 -15.74
N GLU A 71 -3.94 5.39 -15.81
CA GLU A 71 -3.21 6.27 -14.89
C GLU A 71 -3.66 6.08 -13.43
N LEU A 72 -4.95 5.84 -13.21
CA LEU A 72 -5.48 5.52 -11.88
C LEU A 72 -4.90 4.20 -11.37
N GLN A 73 -4.87 3.16 -12.23
CA GLN A 73 -4.29 1.86 -11.87
C GLN A 73 -2.79 1.94 -11.54
N GLU A 74 -2.05 2.87 -12.12
CA GLU A 74 -0.64 3.12 -11.76
C GLU A 74 -0.50 3.93 -10.46
N LYS A 75 -1.38 4.92 -10.24
CA LYS A 75 -1.30 5.82 -9.08
C LYS A 75 -1.70 5.13 -7.77
N GLU A 76 -2.67 4.22 -7.81
CA GLU A 76 -3.16 3.48 -6.63
C GLU A 76 -2.06 2.66 -5.91
N PRO A 77 -1.28 1.79 -6.58
CA PRO A 77 -0.18 1.07 -5.95
C PRO A 77 0.92 2.01 -5.48
N ALA A 78 1.27 3.05 -6.25
CA ALA A 78 2.30 4.02 -5.87
C ALA A 78 1.96 4.76 -4.56
N LEU A 79 0.70 5.19 -4.40
CA LEU A 79 0.23 5.82 -3.16
C LEU A 79 0.20 4.84 -1.98
N ARG A 80 -0.14 3.58 -2.25
CA ARG A 80 -0.14 2.53 -1.22
C ARG A 80 1.27 2.24 -0.72
N GLU A 81 2.24 2.11 -1.62
CA GLU A 81 3.65 1.92 -1.27
C GLU A 81 4.21 3.11 -0.51
N ALA A 82 3.93 4.35 -0.96
CA ALA A 82 4.35 5.56 -0.25
C ALA A 82 3.81 5.63 1.19
N ARG A 83 2.56 5.19 1.41
CA ARG A 83 1.97 5.07 2.75
C ARG A 83 2.64 4.01 3.62
N LEU A 84 2.95 2.85 3.06
CA LEU A 84 3.62 1.78 3.79
C LEU A 84 5.00 2.25 4.26
N VAL A 85 5.80 2.83 3.36
CA VAL A 85 7.15 3.32 3.67
C VAL A 85 7.11 4.42 4.74
N SER A 86 6.19 5.38 4.62
CA SER A 86 6.05 6.47 5.60
C SER A 86 5.52 6.00 6.96
N GLY A 87 4.71 4.94 7.00
CA GLY A 87 4.32 4.27 8.25
C GLY A 87 5.50 3.59 8.93
N THR A 88 6.29 2.83 8.17
CA THR A 88 7.45 2.10 8.70
C THR A 88 8.55 3.03 9.24
N GLN A 89 8.77 4.19 8.63
CA GLN A 89 9.76 5.15 9.14
C GLN A 89 9.41 5.72 10.53
N LYS A 90 8.12 5.77 10.89
CA LYS A 90 7.70 6.22 12.23
C LYS A 90 7.87 5.15 13.30
N GLU A 91 8.02 3.89 12.91
CA GLU A 91 8.07 2.72 13.79
C GLU A 91 9.42 2.02 13.76
N ILE A 92 10.51 2.75 13.50
CA ILE A 92 11.85 2.18 13.59
C ILE A 92 12.20 2.00 15.08
N LEU A 93 12.03 0.76 15.55
CA LEU A 93 12.43 0.34 16.89
C LEU A 93 13.92 -0.02 16.90
N ASP A 94 14.63 0.44 17.92
CA ASP A 94 16.03 0.04 18.14
C ASP A 94 16.09 -1.41 18.64
N THR A 95 16.52 -2.31 17.74
CA THR A 95 16.66 -3.75 18.01
C THR A 95 17.82 -4.09 18.97
N SER A 96 18.70 -3.13 19.28
CA SER A 96 19.81 -3.34 20.23
C SER A 96 19.42 -3.13 21.69
N LEU A 97 18.26 -2.51 21.94
CA LEU A 97 17.79 -2.26 23.29
C LEU A 97 17.50 -3.60 24.01
N PRO A 98 17.92 -3.72 25.29
CA PRO A 98 17.60 -4.90 26.06
C PRO A 98 16.08 -5.04 26.19
N GLY A 99 15.58 -6.24 25.92
CA GLY A 99 14.18 -6.58 26.15
C GLY A 99 13.81 -6.50 27.63
N ARG A 100 12.52 -6.73 27.93
CA ARG A 100 12.06 -6.81 29.32
C ARG A 100 12.66 -8.05 29.99
N PRO A 101 13.49 -7.91 31.03
CA PRO A 101 14.15 -9.06 31.63
C PRO A 101 13.13 -9.96 32.33
N LEU A 102 13.25 -11.26 32.12
CA LEU A 102 12.66 -12.25 33.01
C LEU A 102 13.72 -12.67 34.04
N PRO A 103 13.37 -12.79 35.32
CA PRO A 103 14.32 -13.25 36.32
C PRO A 103 14.69 -14.71 36.04
N ASN A 104 15.98 -14.96 35.82
CA ASN A 104 16.50 -16.32 35.77
C ASN A 104 16.68 -16.84 37.19
N GLY A 105 16.14 -18.03 37.47
CA GLY A 105 16.45 -18.77 38.70
C GLY A 105 17.92 -19.17 38.75
N ARG A 106 18.44 -19.34 39.97
CA ARG A 106 19.80 -19.86 40.19
C ARG A 106 19.73 -21.02 41.18
N LEU A 107 20.58 -22.02 40.99
CA LEU A 107 20.78 -23.07 41.98
C LEU A 107 21.41 -22.48 43.24
N HIS A 108 21.04 -23.03 44.40
CA HIS A 108 21.71 -22.66 45.66
C HIS A 108 23.20 -23.06 45.58
N PRO A 109 24.14 -22.27 46.15
CA PRO A 109 25.57 -22.58 46.10
C PRO A 109 25.92 -23.99 46.59
N ILE A 110 25.25 -24.46 47.66
CA ILE A 110 25.43 -25.84 48.17
C ILE A 110 25.08 -26.88 47.09
N THR A 111 23.98 -26.68 46.36
CA THR A 111 23.58 -27.59 45.27
C THR A 111 24.58 -27.54 44.11
N GLN A 112 25.13 -26.36 43.81
CA GLN A 112 26.18 -26.22 42.79
C GLN A 112 27.43 -27.01 43.19
N THR A 113 27.91 -26.84 44.43
CA THR A 113 29.08 -27.57 44.96
C THR A 113 28.83 -29.07 45.03
N LEU A 114 27.64 -29.49 45.45
CA LEU A 114 27.26 -30.91 45.48
C LEU A 114 27.28 -31.50 44.06
N ASN A 115 26.70 -30.82 43.08
CA ASN A 115 26.73 -31.27 41.69
C ASN A 115 28.15 -31.33 41.13
N GLU A 116 29.01 -30.38 41.48
CA GLU A 116 30.42 -30.38 41.09
C GLU A 116 31.17 -31.60 41.68
N ILE A 117 31.00 -31.87 42.98
CA ILE A 117 31.56 -33.05 43.64
C ILE A 117 31.04 -34.33 42.98
N LEU A 118 29.72 -34.45 42.79
CA LEU A 118 29.10 -35.60 42.15
C LEU A 118 29.66 -35.84 40.74
N ASN A 119 29.81 -34.78 39.94
CA ASN A 119 30.39 -34.88 38.60
C ASN A 119 31.83 -35.41 38.62
N ILE A 120 32.64 -35.03 39.62
CA ILE A 120 34.00 -35.56 39.80
C ILE A 120 33.94 -37.07 40.07
N PHE A 121 33.10 -37.53 40.98
CA PHE A 121 32.98 -38.97 41.30
C PHE A 121 32.40 -39.78 40.12
N VAL A 122 31.42 -39.24 39.40
CA VAL A 122 30.90 -39.86 38.17
C VAL A 122 32.01 -40.02 37.12
N SER A 123 32.86 -39.01 36.96
CA SER A 123 34.00 -39.09 36.03
C SER A 123 35.01 -40.19 36.41
N MET A 124 35.06 -40.59 37.67
CA MET A 124 35.87 -41.69 38.18
C MET A 124 35.17 -43.07 38.11
N GLY A 125 33.94 -43.13 37.57
CA GLY A 125 33.19 -44.38 37.39
C GLY A 125 32.26 -44.75 38.57
N PHE A 126 32.05 -43.85 39.53
CA PHE A 126 31.10 -44.08 40.62
C PHE A 126 29.66 -43.83 40.15
N GLN A 127 28.73 -44.67 40.58
CA GLN A 127 27.30 -44.50 40.33
C GLN A 127 26.63 -43.75 41.50
N ILE A 128 25.73 -42.83 41.16
CA ILE A 128 24.89 -42.10 42.13
C ILE A 128 23.54 -42.82 42.15
N ALA A 129 23.12 -43.34 43.30
CA ALA A 129 21.86 -44.07 43.50
C ALA A 129 20.78 -43.16 44.12
#